data_AF-A0A969VTM6-F1
#
_entry.id   AF-A0A969VTM6-F1
#
_cell.length_a   1.000
_cell.length_b   1.000
_cell.length_c   1.000
_cell.angle_alpha   90.00
_cell.angle_beta   90.00
_cell.angle_gamma   90.00
#
_symmetry.space_group_name_H-M   'P 1'
#
loop_
_entity.id
_entity.type
_entity.pdbx_description
1 polymer ?
#
loop_
_entity_poly.entity_id
_entity_poly.type
_entity_poly.pdbx_seq_one_letter_code
_entity_poly.pdbx_strand_id
1 'polypeptide(L)'
;EVLSRRFAKIKSNNEDETPDLIIIDGGKGHYNLARKVLDELGYFNLNMIAIAKGERRNQGDETFYYNNKKIKINNNVLLFFLQRLRDEAHRFAIFSHRINRKNTFAQSALDKIEGIGKRRKKLLLNHFGSVKLIENASIEDIKKIDGISDLVANKIYNFFNRNSLISKK
;
A
#
# COMPACT_ATOMS: atom_id res chain seq x y z
N GLU A 1 -0.50 14.95 -1.09
CA GLU A 1 -1.15 14.05 -2.08
C GLU A 1 -2.27 13.19 -1.47
N VAL A 2 -2.01 12.24 -0.56
CA VAL A 2 -3.06 11.35 -0.02
C VAL A 2 -4.19 12.10 0.69
N LEU A 3 -3.86 12.98 1.64
CA LEU A 3 -4.84 13.82 2.33
C LEU A 3 -5.60 14.70 1.35
N SER A 4 -4.87 15.36 0.43
CA SER A 4 -5.44 16.21 -0.60
C SER A 4 -6.53 15.48 -1.38
N ARG A 5 -6.24 14.26 -1.88
CA ARG A 5 -7.19 13.46 -2.66
C ARG A 5 -8.39 13.00 -1.84
N ARG A 6 -8.17 12.52 -0.61
CA ARG A 6 -9.25 12.01 0.25
C ARG A 6 -10.22 13.11 0.62
N PHE A 7 -9.71 14.23 1.11
CA PHE A 7 -10.55 15.33 1.59
C PHE A 7 -11.16 16.16 0.46
N ALA A 8 -10.52 16.26 -0.71
CA ALA A 8 -11.18 16.81 -1.89
C ALA A 8 -12.41 15.98 -2.31
N LYS A 9 -12.31 14.63 -2.23
CA LYS A 9 -13.43 13.73 -2.54
C LYS A 9 -14.55 13.81 -1.51
N ILE A 10 -14.22 13.88 -0.21
CA ILE A 10 -15.22 14.07 0.86
C ILE A 10 -16.00 15.36 0.60
N LYS A 11 -15.28 16.47 0.37
CA LYS A 11 -15.88 17.78 0.05
C LYS A 11 -16.78 17.76 -1.18
N SER A 12 -16.47 16.96 -2.20
CA SER A 12 -17.27 16.91 -3.43
C SER A 12 -18.46 15.95 -3.39
N ASN A 13 -18.40 14.90 -2.55
CA ASN A 13 -19.36 13.79 -2.64
C ASN A 13 -20.23 13.60 -1.41
N ASN A 14 -19.69 13.79 -0.19
CA ASN A 14 -20.42 13.61 1.05
C ASN A 14 -19.63 14.19 2.24
N GLU A 15 -20.04 15.35 2.75
CA GLU A 15 -19.38 15.96 3.91
C GLU A 15 -19.54 15.14 5.20
N ASP A 16 -20.56 14.28 5.30
CA ASP A 16 -20.82 13.42 6.47
C ASP A 16 -19.73 12.34 6.67
N GLU A 17 -18.87 12.10 5.66
CA GLU A 17 -17.72 11.20 5.78
C GLU A 17 -16.48 11.87 6.42
N THR A 18 -16.59 13.14 6.81
CA THR A 18 -15.51 13.86 7.50
C THR A 18 -15.27 13.21 8.87
N PRO A 19 -14.05 12.72 9.17
CA PRO A 19 -13.76 12.12 10.47
C PRO A 19 -13.74 13.16 11.58
N ASP A 20 -14.00 12.76 12.83
CA ASP A 20 -13.85 13.66 13.99
C ASP A 20 -12.38 13.90 14.37
N LEU A 21 -11.50 12.95 14.03
CA LEU A 21 -10.07 12.97 14.35
C LEU A 21 -9.24 12.30 13.25
N ILE A 22 -8.14 12.95 12.88
CA ILE A 22 -7.08 12.38 12.06
C ILE A 22 -5.89 12.00 12.94
N ILE A 23 -5.35 10.79 12.74
CA ILE A 23 -4.10 10.34 13.36
C ILE A 23 -3.05 10.18 12.27
N ILE A 24 -1.91 10.86 12.42
CA ILE A 24 -0.77 10.79 11.50
C ILE A 24 0.36 9.98 12.13
N ASP A 25 0.82 8.93 11.44
CA ASP A 25 2.06 8.22 11.79
C ASP A 25 3.26 9.06 11.35
N GLY A 26 3.80 9.88 12.25
CA GLY A 26 4.87 10.83 11.95
C GLY A 26 5.02 11.94 12.99
N GLY A 27 6.19 12.62 12.97
CA GLY A 27 6.47 13.74 13.88
C GLY A 27 6.01 15.12 13.40
N LYS A 28 6.53 16.17 14.04
CA LYS A 28 6.16 17.59 13.82
C LYS A 28 6.09 18.01 12.34
N GLY A 29 7.05 17.60 11.52
CA GLY A 29 7.05 17.93 10.08
C GLY A 29 5.82 17.39 9.34
N HIS A 30 5.43 16.15 9.64
CA HIS A 30 4.23 15.52 9.07
C HIS A 30 2.96 16.22 9.54
N TYR A 31 2.88 16.56 10.83
CA TYR A 31 1.79 17.35 11.39
C TYR A 31 1.62 18.67 10.62
N ASN A 32 2.69 19.45 10.48
CA ASN A 32 2.62 20.77 9.85
C ASN A 32 2.22 20.69 8.37
N LEU A 33 2.77 19.71 7.64
CA LEU A 33 2.41 19.49 6.25
C LEU A 33 0.94 19.08 6.10
N ALA A 34 0.47 18.14 6.92
CA ALA A 34 -0.91 17.70 6.90
C ALA A 34 -1.89 18.82 7.27
N ARG A 35 -1.55 19.63 8.28
CA ARG A 35 -2.35 20.79 8.71
C ARG A 35 -2.50 21.78 7.57
N LYS A 36 -1.40 22.16 6.92
CA LYS A 36 -1.40 23.06 5.76
C LYS A 36 -2.33 22.57 4.65
N VAL A 37 -2.25 21.28 4.30
CA VAL A 37 -3.13 20.70 3.25
C VAL A 37 -4.61 20.76 3.65
N LEU A 38 -4.95 20.46 4.90
CA LEU A 38 -6.33 20.51 5.37
C LEU A 38 -6.85 21.95 5.41
N ASP A 39 -6.01 22.92 5.77
CA ASP A 39 -6.34 24.35 5.79
C ASP A 39 -6.59 24.87 4.37
N GLU A 40 -5.75 24.50 3.39
CA GLU A 40 -5.95 24.80 1.97
C GLU A 40 -7.29 24.24 1.43
N LEU A 41 -7.81 23.18 2.03
CA LEU A 41 -9.11 22.58 1.67
C LEU A 41 -10.30 23.14 2.47
N GLY A 42 -10.04 23.98 3.49
CA GLY A 42 -11.04 24.63 4.34
C GLY A 42 -11.36 23.90 5.65
N TYR A 43 -10.62 22.86 6.02
CA TYR A 43 -10.86 22.03 7.22
C TYR A 43 -10.14 22.56 8.47
N PHE A 44 -10.23 23.86 8.75
CA PHE A 44 -9.43 24.54 9.79
C PHE A 44 -9.59 23.95 11.20
N ASN A 45 -10.81 23.50 11.53
CA ASN A 45 -11.17 23.03 12.87
C ASN A 45 -11.10 21.51 13.04
N LEU A 46 -10.71 20.78 11.98
CA LEU A 46 -10.65 19.33 12.04
C LEU A 46 -9.53 18.87 12.98
N ASN A 47 -9.86 18.08 14.00
CA ASN A 47 -8.88 17.61 14.97
C ASN A 47 -7.86 16.69 14.30
N MET A 48 -6.59 16.90 14.61
CA MET A 48 -5.50 16.09 14.09
C MET A 48 -4.44 15.91 15.15
N ILE A 49 -3.98 14.68 15.33
CA ILE A 49 -2.80 14.35 16.13
C ILE A 49 -1.74 13.69 15.25
N ALA A 50 -0.47 13.93 15.55
CA ALA A 50 0.64 13.18 14.95
C ALA A 50 1.43 12.46 16.03
N ILE A 51 1.82 11.22 15.75
CA ILE A 51 2.50 10.34 16.71
C ILE A 51 3.89 10.03 16.16
N ALA A 52 4.92 10.57 16.82
CA ALA A 52 6.30 10.20 16.55
C ALA A 52 6.75 9.05 17.45
N LYS A 53 7.55 8.14 16.89
CA LYS A 53 8.30 7.15 17.68
C LYS A 53 9.23 7.88 18.65
N GLY A 54 9.34 7.37 19.88
CA GLY A 54 10.29 7.88 20.86
C GLY A 54 11.73 7.75 20.39
N GLU A 55 12.61 8.61 20.92
CA GLU A 55 14.04 8.61 20.61
C GLU A 55 14.68 7.26 20.92
N ARG A 56 14.24 6.63 22.01
CA ARG A 56 14.72 5.31 22.44
C ARG A 56 14.07 4.14 21.70
N ARG A 57 13.08 4.40 20.84
CA ARG A 57 12.25 3.39 20.14
C ARG A 57 11.60 2.33 21.05
N ASN A 58 11.53 2.60 22.36
CA ASN A 58 10.83 1.75 23.31
C ASN A 58 9.33 2.07 23.32
N GLN A 59 8.49 1.06 23.57
CA GLN A 59 7.06 1.27 23.79
C GLN A 59 6.87 2.22 24.98
N GLY A 60 6.05 3.25 24.78
CA GLY A 60 5.70 4.23 25.81
C GLY A 60 6.49 5.55 25.74
N ASP A 61 7.50 5.66 24.87
CA ASP A 61 8.25 6.91 24.68
C ASP A 61 7.73 7.76 23.50
N GLU A 62 6.54 7.47 22.99
CA GLU A 62 5.93 8.24 21.91
C GLU A 62 5.85 9.74 22.24
N THR A 63 5.97 10.53 21.19
CA THR A 63 5.75 11.97 21.24
C THR A 63 4.54 12.32 20.40
N PHE A 64 3.58 13.00 21.02
CA PHE A 64 2.37 13.45 20.36
C PHE A 64 2.50 14.91 19.95
N TYR A 65 1.92 15.26 18.80
CA TYR A 65 1.79 16.63 18.34
C TYR A 65 0.31 16.94 18.12
N TYR A 66 -0.16 18.00 18.77
CA TYR A 66 -1.54 18.49 18.68
C TYR A 66 -1.52 20.01 18.83
N ASN A 67 -2.26 20.73 17.99
CA ASN A 67 -2.27 22.19 17.94
C ASN A 67 -0.86 22.81 17.92
N ASN A 68 0.03 22.21 17.12
CA ASN A 68 1.44 22.59 16.98
C ASN A 68 2.26 22.55 18.29
N LYS A 69 1.75 21.88 19.34
CA LYS A 69 2.43 21.65 20.61
C LYS A 69 2.87 20.20 20.73
N LYS A 70 3.99 19.99 21.43
CA LYS A 70 4.47 18.68 21.83
C LYS A 70 3.71 18.26 23.11
N ILE A 71 3.13 17.06 23.10
CA ILE A 71 2.38 16.51 24.23
C ILE A 71 2.97 15.16 24.61
N LYS A 72 3.05 14.91 25.92
CA LYS A 72 3.28 13.59 26.51
C LYS A 72 1.99 13.13 27.18
N ILE A 73 1.61 11.89 26.91
CA ILE A 73 0.42 11.26 27.49
C ILE A 73 0.91 10.35 28.60
N ASN A 74 0.59 10.69 29.85
CA ASN A 74 0.98 9.90 31.02
C ASN A 74 -0.07 8.84 31.39
N ASN A 75 -1.23 8.84 30.72
CA ASN A 75 -2.26 7.81 30.88
C ASN A 75 -1.90 6.59 30.04
N ASN A 76 -1.55 5.49 30.71
CA ASN A 76 -1.13 4.25 30.05
C ASN A 76 -2.20 3.69 29.11
N VAL A 77 -3.48 3.70 29.50
CA VAL A 77 -4.57 3.14 28.67
C VAL A 77 -4.72 3.91 27.37
N LEU A 78 -4.76 5.25 27.44
CA LEU A 78 -4.86 6.10 26.25
C LEU A 78 -3.62 5.98 25.36
N LEU A 79 -2.44 5.94 25.98
CA LEU A 79 -1.17 5.79 25.28
C LEU A 79 -1.13 4.49 24.47
N PHE A 80 -1.45 3.36 25.09
CA PHE A 80 -1.49 2.06 24.41
C PHE A 80 -2.57 2.00 23.33
N PHE A 81 -3.73 2.63 23.55
CA PHE A 81 -4.78 2.71 22.53
C PHE A 81 -4.30 3.45 21.28
N LEU A 82 -3.69 4.63 21.44
CA LEU A 82 -3.17 5.41 20.31
C LEU A 82 -2.00 4.72 19.61
N GLN A 83 -1.13 4.02 20.35
CA GLN A 83 -0.09 3.18 19.76
C GLN A 83 -0.69 2.08 18.88
N ARG A 84 -1.73 1.37 19.34
CA ARG A 84 -2.39 0.33 18.54
C ARG A 84 -2.99 0.88 17.26
N LEU A 85 -3.65 2.04 17.32
CA LEU A 85 -4.19 2.69 16.10
C LEU A 85 -3.08 3.05 15.11
N ARG A 86 -1.95 3.59 15.59
CA ARG A 86 -0.77 3.85 14.76
C ARG A 86 -0.23 2.57 14.15
N ASP A 87 -0.05 1.52 14.95
CA ASP A 87 0.53 0.26 14.51
C ASP A 87 -0.36 -0.44 13.48
N GLU A 88 -1.69 -0.34 13.60
CA GLU A 88 -2.63 -0.81 12.57
C GLU A 88 -2.52 -0.01 11.27
N ALA A 89 -2.41 1.32 11.34
CA ALA A 89 -2.19 2.15 10.16
C ALA A 89 -0.84 1.80 9.48
N HIS A 90 0.20 1.60 10.27
CA HIS A 90 1.52 1.19 9.80
C HIS A 90 1.49 -0.20 9.17
N ARG A 91 0.82 -1.18 9.82
CA ARG A 91 0.62 -2.53 9.32
C ARG A 91 -0.09 -2.51 7.97
N PHE A 92 -1.16 -1.72 7.85
CA PHE A 92 -1.91 -1.58 6.61
C PHE A 92 -1.07 -0.96 5.48
N ALA A 93 -0.28 0.07 5.80
CA ALA A 93 0.63 0.69 4.84
C ALA A 93 1.70 -0.30 4.36
N ILE A 94 2.37 -1.01 5.28
CA ILE A 94 3.36 -2.06 4.94
C ILE A 94 2.72 -3.14 4.08
N PHE A 95 1.54 -3.64 4.48
CA PHE A 95 0.85 -4.69 3.77
C PHE A 95 0.51 -4.27 2.33
N SER A 96 -0.05 -3.09 2.16
CA SER A 96 -0.39 -2.52 0.85
C SER A 96 0.86 -2.33 -0.02
N HIS A 97 1.95 -1.80 0.56
CA HIS A 97 3.23 -1.69 -0.16
C HIS A 97 3.81 -3.06 -0.52
N ARG A 98 3.68 -4.07 0.34
CA ARG A 98 4.15 -5.43 0.07
C ARG A 98 3.38 -6.07 -1.07
N ILE A 99 2.06 -5.91 -1.12
CA ILE A 99 1.23 -6.38 -2.24
C ILE A 99 1.64 -5.66 -3.52
N ASN A 100 1.73 -4.33 -3.50
CA ASN A 100 2.09 -3.56 -4.68
C ASN A 100 3.48 -3.92 -5.20
N ARG A 101 4.48 -4.08 -4.32
CA ARG A 101 5.83 -4.54 -4.70
C ARG A 101 5.82 -5.94 -5.30
N LYS A 102 5.04 -6.88 -4.74
CA LYS A 102 4.86 -8.22 -5.34
C LYS A 102 4.27 -8.11 -6.75
N ASN A 103 3.29 -7.22 -6.95
CA ASN A 103 2.66 -6.99 -8.25
C ASN A 103 3.60 -6.31 -9.26
N THR A 104 4.42 -5.35 -8.84
CA THR A 104 5.43 -4.72 -9.71
C THR A 104 6.52 -5.70 -10.11
N PHE A 105 6.99 -6.54 -9.17
CA PHE A 105 7.97 -7.60 -9.46
C PHE A 105 7.38 -8.66 -10.41
N ALA A 106 6.12 -9.04 -10.17
CA ALA A 106 5.36 -9.89 -11.07
C ALA A 106 5.30 -9.30 -12.49
N GLN A 107 4.91 -8.03 -12.61
CA GLN A 107 4.84 -7.37 -13.91
C GLN A 107 6.20 -7.35 -14.62
N SER A 108 7.29 -7.08 -13.90
CA SER A 108 8.67 -7.14 -14.42
C SER A 108 9.08 -8.53 -14.92
N ALA A 109 8.64 -9.61 -14.27
CA ALA A 109 8.94 -10.97 -14.72
C ALA A 109 8.24 -11.30 -16.06
N LEU A 110 6.98 -10.89 -16.23
CA LEU A 110 6.28 -11.02 -17.51
C LEU A 110 6.83 -10.07 -18.58
N ASP A 111 7.44 -8.95 -18.19
CA ASP A 111 8.11 -8.02 -19.10
C ASP A 111 9.35 -8.63 -19.77
N LYS A 112 9.99 -9.61 -19.12
CA LYS A 112 11.15 -10.34 -19.68
C LYS A 112 10.77 -11.38 -20.73
N ILE A 113 9.49 -11.69 -20.89
CA ILE A 113 9.02 -12.65 -21.90
C ILE A 113 8.84 -11.92 -23.22
N GLU A 114 9.76 -12.17 -24.15
CA GLU A 114 9.75 -11.54 -25.47
C GLU A 114 8.46 -11.85 -26.25
N GLY A 115 7.84 -10.82 -26.82
CA GLY A 115 6.60 -10.94 -27.59
C GLY A 115 5.30 -10.97 -26.76
N ILE A 116 5.39 -10.81 -25.42
CA ILE A 116 4.22 -10.64 -24.56
C ILE A 116 3.97 -9.15 -24.32
N GLY A 117 2.94 -8.59 -24.98
CA GLY A 117 2.51 -7.20 -24.82
C GLY A 117 1.60 -6.95 -23.61
N LYS A 118 1.37 -5.69 -23.27
CA LYS A 118 0.57 -5.24 -22.10
C LYS A 118 -0.79 -5.94 -21.97
N ARG A 119 -1.50 -6.13 -23.09
CA ARG A 119 -2.83 -6.79 -23.11
C ARG A 119 -2.79 -8.22 -22.57
N ARG A 120 -1.83 -9.03 -23.02
CA ARG A 120 -1.68 -10.43 -22.59
C ARG A 120 -1.22 -10.54 -21.14
N LYS A 121 -0.35 -9.62 -20.68
CA LYS A 121 0.05 -9.55 -19.26
C LYS A 121 -1.14 -9.29 -18.35
N LYS A 122 -2.01 -8.34 -18.74
CA LYS A 122 -3.23 -8.03 -17.98
C LYS A 122 -4.17 -9.23 -17.94
N LEU A 123 -4.35 -9.96 -19.05
CA LEU A 123 -5.17 -11.18 -19.08
C LEU A 123 -4.63 -12.25 -18.11
N LEU A 124 -3.32 -12.52 -18.15
CA LEU A 124 -2.67 -13.47 -17.25
C LEU A 124 -2.83 -13.08 -15.78
N LEU A 125 -2.57 -11.81 -15.45
CA LEU A 125 -2.68 -11.31 -14.08
C LEU A 125 -4.14 -11.29 -13.59
N ASN A 126 -5.09 -10.98 -14.45
CA ASN A 126 -6.51 -11.01 -14.10
C ASN A 126 -7.01 -12.44 -13.86
N HIS A 127 -6.53 -13.41 -14.63
CA HIS A 127 -6.94 -14.81 -14.50
C HIS A 127 -6.31 -15.48 -13.28
N PHE A 128 -4.99 -15.36 -13.12
CA PHE A 128 -4.24 -16.07 -12.07
C PHE A 128 -4.00 -15.23 -10.80
N GLY A 129 -4.24 -13.93 -10.82
CA GLY A 129 -4.05 -13.03 -9.69
C GLY A 129 -2.59 -12.63 -9.39
N SER A 130 -1.60 -13.50 -9.65
CA SER A 130 -0.18 -13.18 -9.46
C SER A 130 0.75 -13.99 -10.37
N VAL A 131 1.96 -13.47 -10.61
CA VAL A 131 2.96 -14.20 -11.42
C VAL A 131 3.46 -15.47 -10.77
N LYS A 132 3.51 -15.54 -9.44
CA LYS A 132 3.84 -16.80 -8.77
C LYS A 132 2.80 -17.89 -9.08
N LEU A 133 1.54 -17.52 -9.26
CA LEU A 133 0.50 -18.47 -9.67
C LEU A 133 0.61 -18.82 -11.16
N ILE A 134 1.00 -17.86 -12.01
CA ILE A 134 1.30 -18.11 -13.43
C ILE A 134 2.51 -19.06 -13.59
N GLU A 135 3.55 -18.87 -12.78
CA GLU A 135 4.77 -19.69 -12.77
C GLU A 135 4.48 -21.15 -12.42
N ASN A 136 3.51 -21.40 -11.54
CA ASN A 136 3.10 -22.74 -11.13
C ASN A 136 1.91 -23.30 -11.94
N ALA A 137 1.36 -22.53 -12.88
CA ALA A 137 0.21 -22.95 -13.66
C ALA A 137 0.59 -24.04 -14.66
N SER A 138 -0.32 -24.98 -14.88
CA SER A 138 -0.17 -25.94 -15.98
C SER A 138 -0.24 -25.21 -17.32
N ILE A 139 0.40 -25.77 -18.35
CA ILE A 139 0.29 -25.20 -19.69
C ILE A 139 -1.16 -25.17 -20.20
N GLU A 140 -1.97 -26.15 -19.79
CA GLU A 140 -3.39 -26.25 -20.14
C GLU A 140 -4.18 -25.09 -19.54
N ASP A 141 -3.91 -24.71 -18.30
CA ASP A 141 -4.59 -23.57 -17.66
C ASP A 141 -4.22 -22.24 -18.31
N ILE A 142 -2.98 -22.08 -18.77
CA ILE A 142 -2.56 -20.88 -19.50
C ILE A 142 -3.29 -20.80 -20.86
N LYS A 143 -3.52 -21.94 -21.52
CA LYS A 143 -4.23 -22.02 -22.81
C LYS A 143 -5.73 -21.73 -22.71
N LYS A 144 -6.35 -21.94 -21.54
CA LYS A 144 -7.77 -21.62 -21.31
C LYS A 144 -8.08 -20.12 -21.34
N ILE A 145 -7.06 -19.25 -21.35
CA ILE A 145 -7.25 -17.80 -21.36
C ILE A 145 -7.51 -17.31 -22.78
N ASP A 146 -8.72 -16.80 -23.01
CA ASP A 146 -9.08 -16.16 -24.28
C ASP A 146 -8.10 -15.03 -24.67
N GLY A 147 -7.55 -15.14 -25.89
CA GLY A 147 -6.54 -14.21 -26.41
C GLY A 147 -5.08 -14.64 -26.17
N ILE A 148 -4.87 -15.82 -25.58
CA ILE A 148 -3.57 -16.49 -25.52
C ILE A 148 -3.58 -17.68 -26.50
N SER A 149 -2.76 -17.61 -27.55
CA SER A 149 -2.59 -18.74 -28.47
C SER A 149 -1.66 -19.80 -27.89
N ASP A 150 -1.71 -21.02 -28.43
CA ASP A 150 -0.82 -22.12 -28.03
C ASP A 150 0.65 -21.75 -28.05
N LEU A 151 1.09 -21.01 -29.08
CA LEU A 151 2.48 -20.54 -29.20
C LEU A 151 2.86 -19.61 -28.04
N VAL A 152 1.95 -18.73 -27.64
CA VAL A 152 2.16 -17.77 -26.55
C VAL A 152 2.14 -18.50 -25.20
N ALA A 153 1.21 -19.43 -25.00
CA ALA A 153 1.13 -20.25 -23.78
C ALA A 153 2.42 -21.06 -23.57
N ASN A 154 2.93 -21.71 -24.62
CA ASN A 154 4.20 -22.43 -24.59
C ASN A 154 5.38 -21.51 -24.23
N LYS A 155 5.45 -20.31 -24.81
CA LYS A 155 6.51 -19.34 -24.47
C LYS A 155 6.49 -18.95 -23.00
N ILE A 156 5.30 -18.70 -22.45
CA ILE A 156 5.13 -18.32 -21.04
C ILE A 156 5.53 -19.49 -20.12
N TYR A 157 4.99 -20.69 -20.38
CA TYR A 157 5.29 -21.89 -19.60
C TYR A 157 6.78 -22.23 -19.62
N ASN A 158 7.41 -22.18 -20.79
CA ASN A 158 8.84 -22.48 -20.94
C ASN A 158 9.74 -21.45 -20.24
N PHE A 159 9.37 -20.17 -20.26
CA PHE A 159 10.15 -19.12 -19.59
C PHE A 159 10.24 -19.39 -18.07
N PHE A 160 9.11 -19.71 -17.44
CA PHE A 160 9.07 -19.97 -16.00
C PHE A 160 9.71 -21.32 -15.62
N ASN A 161 9.53 -22.36 -16.44
CA ASN A 161 10.11 -23.68 -16.16
C ASN A 161 11.62 -23.78 -16.48
N ARG A 162 12.14 -23.03 -17.47
CA ARG A 162 13.60 -22.96 -17.71
C ARG A 162 14.33 -22.30 -16.55
N ASN A 163 13.77 -21.25 -15.95
CA ASN A 163 14.37 -20.58 -14.80
C ASN A 163 14.38 -21.46 -13.54
N SER A 164 13.39 -22.34 -13.37
CA SER A 164 13.33 -23.30 -12.27
C SER A 164 14.46 -24.35 -12.32
N LEU A 165 14.90 -24.74 -13.51
CA LEU A 165 16.02 -25.67 -13.72
C LEU A 165 17.39 -25.04 -13.45
N ILE A 166 17.54 -23.73 -13.63
CA ILE A 166 18.80 -23.00 -13.43
C ILE A 166 18.98 -22.65 -11.93
N SER A 167 17.89 -22.43 -11.18
CA SER A 167 17.93 -22.12 -9.74
C SER A 167 18.19 -23.34 -8.82
N LYS A 168 18.24 -24.56 -9.36
CA LYS A 168 18.51 -25.81 -8.62
C LYS A 168 19.94 -26.33 -8.78
N LYS A 169 20.82 -25.58 -9.43
CA LYS A 169 22.27 -25.80 -9.49
C LYS A 169 22.98 -24.73 -8.66
#